data_AF-A0A524FYZ6-F1
#
_entry.id   AF-A0A524FYZ6-F1
#
_cell.length_a   1.000
_cell.length_b   1.000
_cell.length_c   1.000
_cell.angle_alpha   90.00
_cell.angle_beta   90.00
_cell.angle_gamma   90.00
#
_symmetry.space_group_name_H-M   'P 1'
#
loop_
_entity.id
_entity.type
_entity.pdbx_description
1 polymer ?
#
loop_
_entity_poly.entity_id
_entity_poly.type
_entity_poly.pdbx_seq_one_letter_code
_entity_poly.pdbx_strand_id
1 'polypeptide(L)'
;MSDDVNERLREKTMQIVSLNQKMEALQAQLSGSQRRANQLGTHVAELEQALTTKESEIQMLESQLSRTKGALDTVGKEMQGIKAEQTQLLAKKRPEAVGTSLKDELTLAEMTIGRLREDLKQFSHAATAVLNQEEGALESLKNVLLEVGDPKYRILNMVLNKKSVRIEEIASSLVIDMTEALKHVDALQAAGEVQIRDGNTILPAQKYLELKVPKDRWLTIEPVEVFQELEEFVGKTDDIASIVSAMEAAVEIIEQKLARSGALIFEIRRTADSWKKQPGNVEELQYTIKDWKGRAQALG
;
A
#
# COMPACT_ATOMS: atom_id res chain seq x y z
N MET A 1 -23.91 80.79 -40.54
CA MET A 1 -24.69 79.55 -40.76
C MET A 1 -23.81 78.32 -40.97
N SER A 2 -22.63 78.42 -41.60
CA SER A 2 -21.73 77.26 -41.84
C SER A 2 -21.11 76.67 -40.57
N ASP A 3 -20.79 77.48 -39.56
CA ASP A 3 -20.10 77.01 -38.36
C ASP A 3 -20.99 76.22 -37.39
N ASP A 4 -22.26 76.60 -37.25
CA ASP A 4 -23.26 75.86 -36.44
C ASP A 4 -23.55 74.46 -37.03
N VAL A 5 -23.54 74.34 -38.36
CA VAL A 5 -23.70 73.04 -39.04
C VAL A 5 -22.47 72.15 -38.82
N ASN A 6 -21.27 72.73 -38.88
CA ASN A 6 -20.03 71.99 -38.60
C ASN A 6 -19.92 71.53 -37.15
N GLU A 7 -20.35 72.35 -36.19
CA GLU A 7 -20.33 72.00 -34.77
C GLU A 7 -21.32 70.86 -34.46
N ARG A 8 -22.56 70.94 -34.99
CA ARG A 8 -23.54 69.84 -34.88
C ARG A 8 -23.05 68.55 -35.55
N LEU A 9 -22.32 68.66 -36.66
CA LEU A 9 -21.75 67.51 -37.34
C LEU A 9 -20.66 66.85 -36.48
N ARG A 10 -19.79 67.65 -35.84
CA ARG A 10 -18.77 67.15 -34.89
C ARG A 10 -19.41 66.47 -33.68
N GLU A 11 -20.42 67.09 -33.08
CA GLU A 11 -21.14 66.52 -31.94
C GLU A 11 -21.78 65.16 -32.29
N LYS A 12 -22.46 65.08 -33.44
CA LYS A 12 -23.02 63.82 -33.94
C LYS A 12 -21.94 62.78 -34.23
N THR A 13 -20.79 63.20 -34.77
CA THR A 13 -19.66 62.30 -35.02
C THR A 13 -19.11 61.72 -33.72
N MET A 14 -18.95 62.55 -32.69
CA MET A 14 -18.52 62.09 -31.36
C MET A 14 -19.55 61.16 -30.71
N GLN A 15 -20.85 61.44 -30.84
CA GLN A 15 -21.91 60.56 -30.37
C GLN A 15 -21.88 59.19 -31.07
N ILE A 16 -21.67 59.16 -32.39
CA ILE A 16 -21.53 57.92 -33.17
C ILE A 16 -20.31 57.11 -32.69
N VAL A 17 -19.16 57.76 -32.49
CA VAL A 17 -17.96 57.10 -31.97
C VAL A 17 -18.20 56.50 -30.58
N SER A 18 -18.85 57.25 -29.68
CA SER A 18 -19.18 56.76 -28.34
C SER A 18 -20.16 55.58 -28.36
N LEU A 19 -21.16 55.61 -29.24
CA LEU A 19 -22.09 54.50 -29.42
C LEU A 19 -21.40 53.26 -29.98
N ASN A 20 -20.49 53.42 -30.94
CA ASN A 20 -19.71 52.30 -31.48
C ASN A 20 -18.81 51.66 -30.41
N GLN A 21 -18.12 52.47 -29.60
CA GLN A 21 -17.32 51.95 -28.48
C GLN A 21 -18.18 51.16 -27.47
N LYS A 22 -19.38 51.65 -27.15
CA LYS A 22 -20.32 50.92 -26.28
C LYS A 22 -20.79 49.62 -26.92
N MET A 23 -21.04 49.63 -28.23
CA MET A 23 -21.45 48.45 -28.99
C MET A 23 -20.36 47.37 -28.98
N GLU A 24 -19.10 47.75 -29.22
CA GLU A 24 -17.95 46.85 -29.15
C GLU A 24 -17.77 46.26 -27.74
N ALA A 25 -17.90 47.09 -26.69
CA ALA A 25 -17.83 46.62 -25.31
C ALA A 25 -18.92 45.60 -24.97
N LEU A 26 -20.17 45.85 -25.41
CA LEU A 26 -21.28 44.93 -25.21
C LEU A 26 -21.09 43.63 -26.01
N GLN A 27 -20.57 43.68 -27.23
CA GLN A 27 -20.24 42.49 -28.03
C GLN A 27 -19.15 41.65 -27.35
N ALA A 28 -18.11 42.29 -26.82
CA ALA A 28 -17.07 41.60 -26.05
C ALA A 28 -17.65 40.92 -24.80
N GLN A 29 -18.51 41.61 -24.05
CA GLN A 29 -19.19 41.04 -22.88
C GLN A 29 -20.10 39.87 -23.24
N LEU A 30 -20.88 40.00 -24.32
CA LEU A 30 -21.77 38.94 -24.81
C LEU A 30 -20.97 37.69 -25.21
N SER A 31 -19.89 37.87 -25.98
CA SER A 31 -19.03 36.75 -26.38
C SER A 31 -18.38 36.06 -25.19
N GLY A 32 -17.94 36.83 -24.18
CA GLY A 32 -17.41 36.29 -22.93
C GLY A 32 -18.46 35.52 -22.13
N SER A 33 -19.70 36.04 -22.09
CA SER A 33 -20.83 35.35 -21.43
C SER A 33 -21.18 34.05 -22.14
N GLN A 34 -21.21 34.04 -23.47
CA GLN A 34 -21.51 32.86 -24.26
C GLN A 34 -20.45 31.77 -24.11
N ARG A 35 -19.16 32.15 -24.02
CA ARG A 35 -18.08 31.19 -23.69
C ARG A 35 -18.28 30.56 -22.32
N ARG A 36 -18.61 31.35 -21.30
CA ARG A 36 -18.88 30.83 -19.95
C ARG A 36 -20.10 29.92 -19.93
N ALA A 37 -21.17 30.27 -20.64
CA ALA A 37 -22.36 29.43 -20.76
C ALA A 37 -22.03 28.08 -21.39
N ASN A 38 -21.21 28.06 -22.46
CA ASN A 38 -20.77 26.82 -23.08
C ASN A 38 -19.90 25.97 -22.13
N GLN A 39 -18.97 26.58 -21.39
CA GLN A 39 -18.14 25.90 -20.40
C GLN A 39 -18.96 25.30 -19.25
N LEU A 40 -19.96 26.03 -18.78
CA LEU A 40 -20.89 25.51 -17.77
C LEU A 40 -21.73 24.37 -18.34
N GLY A 41 -22.19 24.48 -19.59
CA GLY A 41 -22.91 23.40 -20.27
C GLY A 41 -22.10 22.11 -20.39
N THR A 42 -20.81 22.21 -20.76
CA THR A 42 -19.92 21.04 -20.79
C THR A 42 -19.72 20.45 -19.40
N HIS A 43 -19.54 21.29 -18.39
CA HIS A 43 -19.32 20.81 -17.02
C HIS A 43 -20.57 20.14 -16.43
N VAL A 44 -21.77 20.65 -16.73
CA VAL A 44 -23.02 20.00 -16.35
C VAL A 44 -23.15 18.62 -17.01
N ALA A 45 -22.83 18.51 -18.30
CA ALA A 45 -22.88 17.22 -19.00
C ALA A 45 -21.88 16.20 -18.40
N GLU A 46 -20.67 16.63 -18.03
CA GLU A 46 -19.69 15.80 -17.35
C GLU A 46 -20.20 15.31 -15.97
N LEU A 47 -20.82 16.20 -15.20
CA LEU A 47 -21.41 15.87 -13.90
C LEU A 47 -22.58 14.90 -14.02
N GLU A 48 -23.45 15.07 -15.02
CA GLU A 48 -24.55 14.14 -15.31
C GLU A 48 -24.02 12.74 -15.69
N GLN A 49 -22.94 12.68 -16.47
CA GLN A 49 -22.30 11.41 -16.81
C GLN A 49 -21.63 10.74 -15.60
N ALA A 50 -20.99 11.54 -14.73
CA ALA A 50 -20.41 11.02 -13.50
C ALA A 50 -21.50 10.49 -12.55
N LEU A 51 -22.62 11.21 -12.42
CA LEU A 51 -23.75 10.81 -11.59
C LEU A 51 -24.36 9.49 -12.07
N THR A 52 -24.63 9.34 -13.36
CA THR A 52 -25.17 8.10 -13.93
C THR A 52 -24.23 6.90 -13.74
N THR A 53 -22.92 7.13 -13.85
CA THR A 53 -21.91 6.09 -13.56
C THR A 53 -21.98 5.67 -12.08
N LYS A 54 -22.05 6.63 -11.16
CA LYS A 54 -22.14 6.36 -9.72
C LYS A 54 -23.44 5.67 -9.33
N GLU A 55 -24.56 6.04 -9.94
CA GLU A 55 -25.85 5.38 -9.75
C GLU A 55 -25.78 3.88 -10.11
N SER A 56 -25.11 3.56 -11.23
CA SER A 56 -24.92 2.17 -11.66
C SER A 56 -24.03 1.36 -10.70
N GLU A 57 -23.00 2.01 -10.13
CA GLU A 57 -22.12 1.41 -9.13
C GLU A 57 -22.88 1.10 -7.84
N ILE A 58 -23.72 2.04 -7.38
CA ILE A 58 -24.58 1.86 -6.21
C ILE A 58 -25.52 0.66 -6.41
N GLN A 59 -26.22 0.57 -7.55
CA GLN A 59 -27.10 -0.56 -7.84
C GLN A 59 -26.37 -1.89 -7.83
N MET A 60 -25.14 -1.93 -8.36
CA MET A 60 -24.31 -3.13 -8.34
C MET A 60 -23.97 -3.53 -6.89
N LEU A 61 -23.54 -2.58 -6.08
CA LEU A 61 -23.19 -2.80 -4.67
C LEU A 61 -24.41 -3.25 -3.84
N GLU A 62 -25.59 -2.66 -4.06
CA GLU A 62 -26.83 -3.10 -3.42
C GLU A 62 -27.18 -4.54 -3.77
N SER A 63 -27.01 -4.94 -5.04
CA SER A 63 -27.24 -6.31 -5.47
C SER A 63 -26.28 -7.30 -4.81
N GLN A 64 -25.01 -6.92 -4.65
CA GLN A 64 -24.00 -7.74 -3.96
C GLN A 64 -24.32 -7.86 -2.48
N LEU A 65 -24.70 -6.75 -1.83
CA LEU A 65 -25.08 -6.74 -0.42
C LEU A 65 -26.30 -7.63 -0.15
N SER A 66 -27.29 -7.60 -1.03
CA SER A 66 -28.46 -8.49 -0.96
C SER A 66 -28.07 -9.97 -1.06
N ARG A 67 -27.16 -10.31 -1.99
CA ARG A 67 -26.64 -11.69 -2.13
C ARG A 67 -25.86 -12.14 -0.90
N THR A 68 -24.98 -11.29 -0.38
CA THR A 68 -24.19 -11.58 0.82
C THR A 68 -25.08 -11.77 2.04
N LYS A 69 -26.14 -10.96 2.18
CA LYS A 69 -27.14 -11.14 3.23
C LYS A 69 -27.86 -12.49 3.13
N GLY A 70 -28.28 -12.88 1.92
CA GLY A 70 -28.88 -14.20 1.69
C GLY A 70 -27.94 -15.37 1.99
N ALA A 71 -26.65 -15.23 1.66
CA ALA A 71 -25.63 -16.22 2.02
C ALA A 71 -25.45 -16.33 3.54
N LEU A 72 -25.41 -15.19 4.24
CA LEU A 72 -25.31 -15.15 5.70
C LEU A 72 -26.53 -15.79 6.38
N ASP A 73 -27.73 -15.52 5.89
CA ASP A 73 -28.96 -16.15 6.39
C ASP A 73 -28.93 -17.67 6.20
N THR A 74 -28.34 -18.15 5.10
CA THR A 74 -28.18 -19.58 4.82
C THR A 74 -27.20 -20.22 5.80
N VAL A 75 -26.01 -19.62 5.97
CA VAL A 75 -25.01 -20.07 6.94
C VAL A 75 -25.58 -20.05 8.37
N GLY A 76 -26.37 -19.04 8.72
CA GLY A 76 -27.06 -18.95 10.01
C GLY A 76 -28.02 -20.12 10.25
N LYS A 77 -28.78 -20.53 9.23
CA LYS A 77 -29.66 -21.71 9.30
C LYS A 77 -28.87 -23.02 9.41
N GLU A 78 -27.79 -23.17 8.65
CA GLU A 78 -26.92 -24.35 8.73
C GLU A 78 -26.29 -24.48 10.13
N MET A 79 -25.81 -23.37 10.70
CA MET A 79 -25.25 -23.35 12.06
C MET A 79 -26.30 -23.73 13.12
N GLN A 80 -27.55 -23.28 12.97
CA GLN A 80 -28.64 -23.72 13.84
C GLN A 80 -28.92 -25.22 13.69
N GLY A 81 -28.88 -25.75 12.46
CA GLY A 81 -29.01 -27.18 12.18
C GLY A 81 -27.91 -27.99 12.86
N ILE A 82 -26.64 -27.62 12.66
CA ILE A 82 -25.48 -28.26 13.29
C ILE A 82 -25.60 -28.22 14.81
N LYS A 83 -26.01 -27.10 15.39
CA LYS A 83 -26.21 -26.98 16.85
C LYS A 83 -27.30 -27.91 17.36
N ALA A 84 -28.40 -28.05 16.63
CA ALA A 84 -29.48 -28.98 16.98
C ALA A 84 -29.02 -30.44 16.89
N GLU A 85 -28.26 -30.80 15.85
CA GLU A 85 -27.65 -32.13 15.69
C GLU A 85 -26.67 -32.45 16.82
N GLN A 86 -25.79 -31.51 17.17
CA GLN A 86 -24.85 -31.65 18.30
C GLN A 86 -25.59 -31.88 19.62
N THR A 87 -26.67 -31.13 19.85
CA THR A 87 -27.51 -31.28 21.06
C THR A 87 -28.17 -32.66 21.12
N GLN A 88 -28.64 -33.19 19.98
CA GLN A 88 -29.19 -34.55 19.90
C GLN A 88 -28.13 -35.64 20.09
N LEU A 89 -26.92 -35.46 19.54
CA LEU A 89 -25.80 -36.39 19.72
C LEU A 89 -25.34 -36.45 21.18
N LEU A 90 -25.28 -35.31 21.86
CA LEU A 90 -24.98 -35.23 23.29
C LEU A 90 -26.09 -35.87 24.14
N ALA A 91 -27.36 -35.69 23.77
CA ALA A 91 -28.48 -36.34 24.45
C ALA A 91 -28.51 -37.87 24.26
N LYS A 92 -28.01 -38.38 23.11
CA LYS A 92 -27.88 -39.83 22.85
C LYS A 92 -26.71 -40.48 23.57
N LYS A 93 -25.67 -39.74 23.93
CA LYS A 93 -24.56 -40.23 24.78
C LYS A 93 -24.90 -40.04 26.25
N ARG A 94 -25.64 -40.97 26.86
CA ARG A 94 -25.69 -41.06 28.34
C ARG A 94 -24.31 -41.48 28.88
N PRO A 95 -23.84 -40.90 30.00
CA PRO A 95 -22.46 -41.03 30.43
C PRO A 95 -22.24 -42.31 31.25
N GLU A 96 -21.44 -43.24 30.72
CA GLU A 96 -20.68 -44.17 31.53
C GLU A 96 -19.32 -43.52 31.85
N ALA A 97 -19.17 -43.22 33.14
CA ALA A 97 -17.98 -42.84 33.91
C ALA A 97 -16.63 -42.62 33.18
N VAL A 98 -16.14 -41.38 33.20
CA VAL A 98 -14.84 -41.03 33.81
C VAL A 98 -14.97 -39.63 34.42
N GLY A 99 -14.76 -39.54 35.74
CA GLY A 99 -14.86 -38.31 36.52
C GLY A 99 -13.60 -37.46 36.44
N THR A 100 -13.50 -36.65 35.39
CA THR A 100 -12.96 -35.29 35.45
C THR A 100 -14.11 -34.40 35.03
N SER A 101 -14.55 -33.55 35.96
CA SER A 101 -15.90 -33.02 35.98
C SER A 101 -16.16 -32.19 34.71
N LEU A 102 -17.31 -32.35 34.07
CA LEU A 102 -17.80 -31.38 33.06
C LEU A 102 -17.72 -29.93 33.57
N LYS A 103 -17.72 -29.75 34.90
CA LYS A 103 -17.49 -28.49 35.59
C LYS A 103 -16.05 -27.97 35.45
N ASP A 104 -15.05 -28.84 35.43
CA ASP A 104 -13.64 -28.49 35.23
C ASP A 104 -13.39 -28.14 33.76
N GLU A 105 -14.00 -28.87 32.82
CA GLU A 105 -13.97 -28.50 31.39
C GLU A 105 -14.71 -27.18 31.15
N LEU A 106 -15.84 -26.96 31.82
CA LEU A 106 -16.60 -25.72 31.73
C LEU A 106 -15.83 -24.53 32.30
N THR A 107 -15.18 -24.67 33.47
CA THR A 107 -14.36 -23.58 34.03
C THR A 107 -13.16 -23.28 33.16
N LEU A 108 -12.51 -24.30 32.59
CA LEU A 108 -11.40 -24.12 31.66
C LEU A 108 -11.87 -23.43 30.38
N ALA A 109 -13.03 -23.82 29.83
CA ALA A 109 -13.65 -23.15 28.69
C ALA A 109 -14.07 -21.71 29.00
N GLU A 110 -14.63 -21.43 30.18
CA GLU A 110 -14.99 -20.08 30.63
C GLU A 110 -13.76 -19.19 30.76
N MET A 111 -12.67 -19.71 31.33
CA MET A 111 -11.39 -19.01 31.42
C MET A 111 -10.79 -18.73 30.03
N THR A 112 -10.86 -19.70 29.11
CA THR A 112 -10.41 -19.51 27.73
C THR A 112 -11.26 -18.49 26.98
N ILE A 113 -12.59 -18.53 27.12
CA ILE A 113 -13.49 -17.53 26.54
C ILE A 113 -13.22 -16.14 27.13
N GLY A 114 -12.94 -16.06 28.43
CA GLY A 114 -12.54 -14.81 29.10
C GLY A 114 -11.28 -14.21 28.51
N ARG A 115 -10.23 -15.03 28.32
CA ARG A 115 -8.99 -14.60 27.65
C ARG A 115 -9.24 -14.16 26.21
N LEU A 116 -9.93 -14.98 25.42
CA LEU A 116 -10.25 -14.66 24.03
C LEU A 116 -11.04 -13.34 23.89
N ARG A 117 -11.91 -13.02 24.85
CA ARG A 117 -12.63 -11.74 24.85
C ARG A 117 -11.71 -10.55 25.12
N GLU A 118 -10.76 -10.68 26.05
CA GLU A 118 -9.80 -9.62 26.34
C GLU A 118 -8.83 -9.43 25.17
N ASP A 119 -8.32 -10.53 24.62
CA ASP A 119 -7.50 -10.60 23.42
C ASP A 119 -8.19 -9.91 22.22
N LEU A 120 -9.48 -10.20 21.99
CA LEU A 120 -10.27 -9.58 20.93
C LEU A 120 -10.50 -8.07 21.18
N LYS A 121 -10.65 -7.66 22.44
CA LYS A 121 -10.80 -6.25 22.82
C LYS A 121 -9.51 -5.48 22.56
N GLN A 122 -8.35 -6.06 22.90
CA GLN A 122 -7.04 -5.46 22.61
C GLN A 122 -6.80 -5.35 21.10
N PHE A 123 -7.12 -6.40 20.34
CA PHE A 123 -7.04 -6.37 18.88
C PHE A 123 -7.97 -5.31 18.26
N SER A 124 -9.23 -5.24 18.71
CA SER A 124 -10.19 -4.23 18.25
C SER A 124 -9.70 -2.81 18.55
N HIS A 125 -9.10 -2.58 19.71
CA HIS A 125 -8.56 -1.28 20.07
C HIS A 125 -7.38 -0.89 19.17
N ALA A 126 -6.42 -1.78 18.98
CA ALA A 126 -5.27 -1.53 18.10
C ALA A 126 -5.69 -1.34 16.63
N ALA A 127 -6.66 -2.10 16.13
CA ALA A 127 -7.20 -1.93 14.79
C ALA A 127 -7.92 -0.59 14.62
N THR A 128 -8.67 -0.15 15.64
CA THR A 128 -9.35 1.15 15.64
C THR A 128 -8.34 2.31 15.63
N ALA A 129 -7.26 2.20 16.42
CA ALA A 129 -6.18 3.18 16.44
C ALA A 129 -5.50 3.32 15.06
N VAL A 130 -5.32 2.21 14.33
CA VAL A 130 -4.81 2.23 12.95
C VAL A 130 -5.78 2.91 11.99
N LEU A 131 -7.07 2.62 12.09
CA LEU A 131 -8.10 3.29 11.28
C LEU A 131 -8.16 4.80 11.52
N ASN A 132 -7.91 5.22 12.78
CA ASN A 132 -7.84 6.62 13.17
C ASN A 132 -6.51 7.31 12.83
N GLN A 133 -5.57 6.59 12.20
CA GLN A 133 -4.23 7.09 11.83
C GLN A 133 -3.42 7.62 13.02
N GLU A 134 -3.56 6.99 14.18
CA GLU A 134 -2.79 7.34 15.38
C GLU A 134 -1.31 6.98 15.19
N GLU A 135 -0.41 7.85 15.68
CA GLU A 135 1.04 7.67 15.55
C GLU A 135 1.50 6.45 16.38
N GLY A 136 2.23 5.53 15.74
CA GLY A 136 2.64 4.26 16.37
C GLY A 136 1.55 3.18 16.44
N ALA A 137 0.34 3.42 15.92
CA ALA A 137 -0.74 2.45 15.94
C ALA A 137 -0.44 1.18 15.11
N LEU A 138 0.29 1.31 14.01
CA LEU A 138 0.76 0.17 13.21
C LEU A 138 1.71 -0.74 13.99
N GLU A 139 2.61 -0.14 14.77
CA GLU A 139 3.54 -0.87 15.65
C GLU A 139 2.76 -1.58 16.76
N SER A 140 1.79 -0.90 17.36
CA SER A 140 0.91 -1.44 18.40
C SER A 140 0.08 -2.63 17.88
N LEU A 141 -0.53 -2.50 16.70
CA LEU A 141 -1.28 -3.57 16.05
C LEU A 141 -0.38 -4.77 15.71
N LYS A 142 0.85 -4.51 15.26
CA LYS A 142 1.84 -5.56 14.98
C LYS A 142 2.22 -6.32 16.26
N ASN A 143 2.38 -5.63 17.39
CA ASN A 143 2.67 -6.25 18.68
C ASN A 143 1.49 -7.10 19.17
N VAL A 144 0.25 -6.59 19.09
CA VAL A 144 -0.94 -7.36 19.46
C VAL A 144 -1.10 -8.60 18.57
N LEU A 145 -0.84 -8.49 17.26
CA LEU A 145 -0.83 -9.65 16.35
C LEU A 145 0.29 -10.66 16.66
N LEU A 146 1.43 -10.22 17.20
CA LEU A 146 2.51 -11.09 17.64
C LEU A 146 2.19 -11.83 18.94
N GLU A 147 1.29 -11.31 19.78
CA GLU A 147 0.88 -11.94 21.03
C GLU A 147 -0.36 -12.83 20.85
N VAL A 148 -1.33 -12.36 20.05
CA VAL A 148 -2.69 -12.92 19.99
C VAL A 148 -3.05 -13.51 18.61
N GLY A 149 -2.27 -13.23 17.58
CA GLY A 149 -2.57 -13.66 16.20
C GLY A 149 -2.43 -15.17 15.97
N ASP A 150 -2.99 -15.64 14.85
CA ASP A 150 -2.81 -17.01 14.36
C ASP A 150 -1.31 -17.39 14.38
N PRO A 151 -0.92 -18.58 14.87
CA PRO A 151 0.45 -19.06 14.84
C PRO A 151 1.16 -18.81 13.51
N LYS A 152 0.47 -18.95 12.37
CA LYS A 152 1.02 -18.65 11.04
C LYS A 152 1.50 -17.20 10.90
N TYR A 153 0.69 -16.23 11.32
CA TYR A 153 1.05 -14.81 11.23
C TYR A 153 2.14 -14.43 12.23
N ARG A 154 2.15 -15.06 13.40
CA ARG A 154 3.23 -14.89 14.39
C ARG A 154 4.57 -15.38 13.84
N ILE A 155 4.58 -16.56 13.24
CA ILE A 155 5.77 -17.11 12.55
C ILE A 155 6.24 -16.18 11.44
N LEU A 156 5.32 -15.75 10.57
CA LEU A 156 5.66 -14.86 9.47
C LEU A 156 6.28 -13.55 9.97
N ASN A 157 5.69 -12.91 11.00
CA ASN A 157 6.24 -11.69 11.59
C ASN A 157 7.61 -11.91 12.25
N MET A 158 7.83 -13.04 12.92
CA MET A 158 9.14 -13.39 13.47
C MET A 158 10.19 -13.52 12.36
N VAL A 159 9.85 -14.22 11.29
CA VAL A 159 10.73 -14.44 10.13
C VAL A 159 11.04 -13.12 9.40
N LEU A 160 10.03 -12.26 9.21
CA LEU A 160 10.20 -10.95 8.59
C LEU A 160 11.06 -10.00 9.44
N ASN A 161 10.90 -10.01 10.76
CA ASN A 161 11.68 -9.14 11.65
C ASN A 161 13.13 -9.59 11.79
N LYS A 162 13.38 -10.89 11.94
CA LYS A 162 14.73 -11.44 12.17
C LYS A 162 15.47 -11.77 10.88
N LYS A 163 14.80 -11.76 9.72
CA LYS A 163 15.29 -12.16 8.38
C LYS A 163 15.72 -13.63 8.26
N SER A 164 15.97 -14.30 9.38
CA SER A 164 16.31 -15.73 9.49
C SER A 164 15.95 -16.23 10.88
N VAL A 165 15.16 -17.31 10.96
CA VAL A 165 14.75 -17.90 12.23
C VAL A 165 14.83 -19.43 12.15
N ARG A 166 15.33 -20.07 13.20
CA ARG A 166 15.34 -21.54 13.29
C ARG A 166 13.99 -22.08 13.74
N ILE A 167 13.62 -23.26 13.27
CA ILE A 167 12.33 -23.87 13.61
C ILE A 167 12.19 -24.17 15.11
N GLU A 168 13.29 -24.51 15.78
CA GLU A 168 13.37 -24.71 17.23
C GLU A 168 13.05 -23.42 18.00
N GLU A 169 13.47 -22.27 17.46
CA GLU A 169 13.23 -20.96 18.05
C GLU A 169 11.77 -20.54 17.90
N ILE A 170 11.14 -20.93 16.78
CA ILE A 170 9.69 -20.75 16.56
C ILE A 170 8.89 -21.62 17.53
N ALA A 171 9.22 -22.91 17.62
CA ALA A 171 8.54 -23.84 18.52
C ALA A 171 8.63 -23.36 19.97
N SER A 172 9.82 -22.91 20.38
CA SER A 172 10.07 -22.35 21.73
C SER A 172 9.31 -21.05 21.97
N SER A 173 9.28 -20.14 20.99
CA SER A 173 8.62 -18.84 21.14
C SER A 173 7.09 -18.93 21.15
N LEU A 174 6.52 -19.93 20.48
CA LEU A 174 5.07 -20.14 20.41
C LEU A 174 4.55 -21.16 21.43
N VAL A 175 5.45 -21.84 22.14
CA VAL A 175 5.12 -22.91 23.09
C VAL A 175 4.28 -24.00 22.40
N ILE A 176 4.72 -24.40 21.20
CA ILE A 176 4.09 -25.46 20.39
C ILE A 176 5.12 -26.55 20.08
N ASP A 177 4.64 -27.75 19.80
CA ASP A 177 5.51 -28.85 19.40
C ASP A 177 6.18 -28.60 18.05
N MET A 178 7.38 -29.14 17.86
CA MET A 178 8.16 -28.92 16.63
C MET A 178 7.42 -29.41 15.37
N THR A 179 6.61 -30.47 15.51
CA THR A 179 5.75 -31.00 14.44
C THR A 179 4.62 -30.03 14.08
N GLU A 180 4.08 -29.31 15.05
CA GLU A 180 3.03 -28.31 14.83
C GLU A 180 3.60 -27.03 14.24
N ALA A 181 4.76 -26.58 14.74
CA ALA A 181 5.53 -25.50 14.12
C ALA A 181 5.84 -25.79 12.64
N LEU A 182 6.31 -27.01 12.33
CA LEU A 182 6.53 -27.47 10.96
C LEU A 182 5.27 -27.36 10.09
N LYS A 183 4.10 -27.82 10.58
CA LYS A 183 2.83 -27.70 9.83
C LYS A 183 2.50 -26.24 9.48
N HIS A 184 2.71 -25.32 10.41
CA HIS A 184 2.45 -23.91 10.14
C HIS A 184 3.47 -23.31 9.16
N VAL A 185 4.74 -23.70 9.26
CA VAL A 185 5.81 -23.29 8.33
C VAL A 185 5.55 -23.84 6.93
N ASP A 186 5.18 -25.12 6.80
CA ASP A 186 4.84 -25.75 5.52
C ASP A 186 3.65 -25.05 4.85
N ALA A 187 2.64 -24.67 5.65
CA ALA A 187 1.50 -23.90 5.15
C ALA A 187 1.93 -22.50 4.65
N LEU A 188 2.86 -21.84 5.35
CA LEU A 188 3.42 -20.56 4.91
C LEU A 188 4.30 -20.71 3.67
N GLN A 189 5.04 -21.82 3.55
CA GLN A 189 5.84 -22.12 2.36
C GLN A 189 4.94 -22.40 1.16
N ALA A 190 3.86 -23.17 1.33
CA ALA A 190 2.86 -23.43 0.29
C ALA A 190 2.16 -22.15 -0.18
N ALA A 191 1.95 -21.18 0.73
CA ALA A 191 1.44 -19.85 0.41
C ALA A 191 2.49 -18.91 -0.22
N GLY A 192 3.76 -19.35 -0.34
CA GLY A 192 4.85 -18.54 -0.87
C GLY A 192 5.23 -17.36 0.03
N GLU A 193 5.04 -17.49 1.35
CA GLU A 193 5.34 -16.47 2.35
C GLU A 193 6.73 -16.63 2.96
N VAL A 194 7.23 -17.87 3.05
CA VAL A 194 8.54 -18.21 3.62
C VAL A 194 9.25 -19.28 2.79
N GLN A 195 10.56 -19.39 2.92
CA GLN A 195 11.40 -20.42 2.31
C GLN A 195 12.19 -21.16 3.38
N ILE A 196 12.28 -22.49 3.27
CA ILE A 196 13.08 -23.31 4.18
C ILE A 196 14.45 -23.55 3.54
N ARG A 197 15.51 -23.18 4.26
CA ARG A 197 16.90 -23.45 3.93
C ARG A 197 17.47 -24.47 4.91
N ASP A 198 18.20 -25.45 4.39
CA ASP A 198 18.88 -26.49 5.17
C ASP A 198 17.96 -27.30 6.13
N GLY A 199 16.65 -27.36 5.81
CA GLY A 199 15.64 -28.11 6.56
C GLY A 199 15.16 -27.48 7.87
N ASN A 200 15.98 -26.63 8.51
CA ASN A 200 15.70 -26.09 9.85
C ASN A 200 15.68 -24.56 9.94
N THR A 201 16.11 -23.84 8.90
CA THR A 201 16.15 -22.38 8.88
C THR A 201 15.07 -21.83 7.97
N ILE A 202 14.28 -20.90 8.48
CA ILE A 202 13.15 -20.30 7.76
C ILE A 202 13.51 -18.86 7.43
N LEU A 203 13.45 -18.55 6.14
CA LEU A 203 13.73 -17.24 5.56
C LEU A 203 12.43 -16.64 5.02
N PRO A 204 12.30 -15.30 4.96
CA PRO A 204 11.22 -14.66 4.23
C PRO A 204 11.23 -15.09 2.76
N ALA A 205 10.05 -15.18 2.15
CA ALA A 205 9.99 -15.33 0.69
C ALA A 205 10.62 -14.12 -0.01
N GLN A 206 11.15 -14.37 -1.20
CA GLN A 206 11.86 -13.38 -2.03
C GLN A 206 11.06 -12.07 -2.24
N LYS A 207 9.72 -12.17 -2.32
CA LYS A 207 8.80 -11.03 -2.42
C LYS A 207 8.88 -10.02 -1.25
N TYR A 208 9.40 -10.44 -0.10
CA TYR A 208 9.63 -9.59 1.08
C TYR A 208 11.07 -9.12 1.22
N LEU A 209 12.00 -9.73 0.48
CA LEU A 209 13.41 -9.35 0.45
C LEU A 209 13.68 -8.29 -0.63
N GLU A 210 12.81 -8.22 -1.65
CA GLU A 210 12.83 -7.19 -2.68
C GLU A 210 12.43 -5.82 -2.10
N LEU A 211 13.43 -5.02 -1.75
CA LEU A 211 13.20 -3.60 -1.45
C LEU A 211 12.77 -2.92 -2.76
N LYS A 212 11.53 -2.42 -2.81
CA LYS A 212 11.06 -1.65 -3.96
C LYS A 212 11.89 -0.38 -4.09
N VAL A 213 12.58 -0.25 -5.22
CA VAL A 213 13.34 0.95 -5.56
C VAL A 213 12.38 2.14 -5.64
N PRO A 214 12.59 3.22 -4.87
CA PRO A 214 11.69 4.38 -4.85
C PRO A 214 11.92 5.29 -6.06
N LYS A 215 11.66 4.76 -7.27
CA LYS A 215 11.88 5.44 -8.56
C LYS A 215 11.18 6.79 -8.64
N ASP A 216 9.93 6.88 -8.17
CA ASP A 216 9.13 8.10 -8.20
C ASP A 216 9.74 9.23 -7.36
N ARG A 217 10.35 8.88 -6.22
CA ARG A 217 11.05 9.84 -5.36
C ARG A 217 12.37 10.27 -5.98
N TRP A 218 13.09 9.34 -6.60
CA TRP A 218 14.36 9.66 -7.26
C TRP A 218 14.17 10.56 -8.50
N LEU A 219 13.01 10.46 -9.17
CA LEU A 219 12.63 11.35 -10.26
C LEU A 219 12.44 12.81 -9.84
N THR A 220 12.13 13.10 -8.59
CA THR A 220 11.87 14.49 -8.13
C THR A 220 13.07 15.18 -7.48
N ILE A 221 14.08 14.42 -7.05
CA ILE A 221 15.26 14.94 -6.34
C ILE A 221 16.45 15.25 -7.26
N GLU A 222 17.43 16.01 -6.78
CA GLU A 222 18.63 16.34 -7.55
C GLU A 222 19.50 15.09 -7.82
N PRO A 223 20.26 15.02 -8.94
CA PRO A 223 21.10 13.86 -9.27
C PRO A 223 22.08 13.45 -8.15
N VAL A 224 22.58 14.42 -7.38
CA VAL A 224 23.47 14.19 -6.23
C VAL A 224 22.75 13.50 -5.08
N GLU A 225 21.46 13.80 -4.88
CA GLU A 225 20.61 13.19 -3.86
C GLU A 225 20.21 11.77 -4.26
N VAL A 226 20.06 11.48 -5.57
CA VAL A 226 19.85 10.11 -6.07
C VAL A 226 21.00 9.19 -5.65
N PHE A 227 22.26 9.65 -5.75
CA PHE A 227 23.41 8.85 -5.29
C PHE A 227 23.42 8.63 -3.77
N GLN A 228 22.98 9.61 -2.99
CA GLN A 228 22.89 9.49 -1.54
C GLN A 228 21.83 8.47 -1.13
N GLU A 229 20.66 8.53 -1.76
CA GLU A 229 19.59 7.56 -1.52
C GLU A 229 19.94 6.17 -2.05
N LEU A 230 20.70 6.07 -3.15
CA LEU A 230 21.24 4.79 -3.64
C LEU A 230 22.22 4.18 -2.65
N GLU A 231 23.14 4.98 -2.08
CA GLU A 231 24.07 4.53 -1.03
C GLU A 231 23.32 4.00 0.20
N GLU A 232 22.32 4.75 0.67
CA GLU A 232 21.50 4.37 1.82
C GLU A 232 20.66 3.12 1.52
N PHE A 233 20.13 2.99 0.30
CA PHE A 233 19.39 1.83 -0.16
C PHE A 233 20.27 0.57 -0.18
N VAL A 234 21.46 0.67 -0.76
CA VAL A 234 22.45 -0.43 -0.80
C VAL A 234 22.90 -0.80 0.61
N GLY A 235 22.98 0.14 1.56
CA GLY A 235 23.29 -0.17 2.96
C GLY A 235 22.17 -0.86 3.75
N LYS A 236 20.92 -0.83 3.24
CA LYS A 236 19.76 -1.46 3.90
C LYS A 236 19.48 -2.88 3.40
N THR A 237 20.12 -3.30 2.30
CA THR A 237 19.82 -4.56 1.64
C THR A 237 21.07 -5.35 1.26
N ASP A 238 21.01 -6.65 1.48
CA ASP A 238 22.00 -7.62 0.97
C ASP A 238 21.47 -8.34 -0.29
N ASP A 239 20.27 -7.97 -0.77
CA ASP A 239 19.65 -8.60 -1.93
C ASP A 239 20.22 -8.06 -3.24
N ILE A 240 20.86 -8.96 -4.00
CA ILE A 240 21.56 -8.65 -5.24
C ILE A 240 20.58 -8.13 -6.30
N ALA A 241 19.37 -8.70 -6.37
CA ALA A 241 18.37 -8.29 -7.35
C ALA A 241 17.88 -6.86 -7.08
N SER A 242 17.64 -6.52 -5.81
CA SER A 242 17.30 -5.17 -5.36
C SER A 242 18.42 -4.17 -5.64
N ILE A 243 19.68 -4.53 -5.33
CA ILE A 243 20.85 -3.67 -5.59
C ILE A 243 20.99 -3.37 -7.08
N VAL A 244 20.93 -4.40 -7.92
CA VAL A 244 21.02 -4.24 -9.38
C VAL A 244 19.87 -3.37 -9.90
N SER A 245 18.63 -3.65 -9.48
CA SER A 245 17.45 -2.87 -9.86
C SER A 245 17.56 -1.40 -9.44
N ALA A 246 18.10 -1.15 -8.25
CA ALA A 246 18.36 0.19 -7.74
C ALA A 246 19.42 0.92 -8.57
N MET A 247 20.53 0.25 -8.89
CA MET A 247 21.57 0.82 -9.75
C MET A 247 21.07 1.16 -11.15
N GLU A 248 20.28 0.28 -11.77
CA GLU A 248 19.68 0.51 -13.09
C GLU A 248 18.72 1.70 -13.07
N ALA A 249 17.87 1.79 -12.04
CA ALA A 249 16.95 2.91 -11.87
C ALA A 249 17.68 4.23 -11.65
N ALA A 250 18.74 4.23 -10.81
CA ALA A 250 19.56 5.42 -10.59
C ALA A 250 20.19 5.89 -11.90
N VAL A 251 20.73 4.95 -12.71
CA VAL A 251 21.31 5.26 -14.03
C VAL A 251 20.28 5.91 -14.95
N GLU A 252 19.10 5.33 -15.08
CA GLU A 252 18.05 5.85 -15.97
C GLU A 252 17.67 7.29 -15.59
N ILE A 253 17.52 7.56 -14.31
CA ILE A 253 17.15 8.88 -13.79
C ILE A 253 18.31 9.89 -13.96
N ILE A 254 19.55 9.46 -13.69
CA ILE A 254 20.73 10.31 -13.84
C ILE A 254 20.98 10.63 -15.32
N GLU A 255 20.77 9.68 -16.23
CA GLU A 255 20.90 9.87 -17.68
C GLU A 255 19.86 10.86 -18.21
N GLN A 256 18.63 10.84 -17.69
CA GLN A 256 17.61 11.82 -18.03
C GLN A 256 17.97 13.24 -17.56
N LYS A 257 18.64 13.37 -16.40
CA LYS A 257 18.91 14.68 -15.77
C LYS A 257 20.29 15.27 -16.09
N LEU A 258 21.30 14.44 -16.35
CA LEU A 258 22.68 14.86 -16.59
C LEU A 258 23.15 14.43 -17.98
N ALA A 259 22.90 15.27 -18.99
CA ALA A 259 23.32 15.01 -20.38
C ALA A 259 24.86 14.91 -20.58
N ARG A 260 25.66 15.35 -19.59
CA ARG A 260 27.14 15.38 -19.66
C ARG A 260 27.84 14.26 -18.88
N SER A 261 27.11 13.35 -18.23
CA SER A 261 27.66 12.33 -17.34
C SER A 261 27.90 10.96 -18.01
N GLY A 262 28.03 10.90 -19.35
CA GLY A 262 28.11 9.64 -20.11
C GLY A 262 29.20 8.66 -19.64
N ALA A 263 30.37 9.15 -19.19
CA ALA A 263 31.41 8.30 -18.63
C ALA A 263 31.02 7.68 -17.28
N LEU A 264 30.35 8.46 -16.42
CA LEU A 264 29.85 8.02 -15.11
C LEU A 264 28.71 7.00 -15.29
N ILE A 265 27.77 7.28 -16.18
CA ILE A 265 26.67 6.37 -16.54
C ILE A 265 27.21 5.02 -17.03
N PHE A 266 28.25 5.04 -17.87
CA PHE A 266 28.88 3.83 -18.36
C PHE A 266 29.54 3.01 -17.23
N GLU A 267 30.24 3.66 -16.30
CA GLU A 267 30.81 2.99 -15.13
C GLU A 267 29.72 2.35 -14.26
N ILE A 268 28.62 3.06 -13.96
CA ILE A 268 27.54 2.53 -13.13
C ILE A 268 26.86 1.33 -13.80
N ARG A 269 26.56 1.41 -15.11
CA ARG A 269 25.99 0.27 -15.86
C ARG A 269 26.92 -0.94 -15.85
N ARG A 270 28.22 -0.73 -16.07
CA ARG A 270 29.22 -1.79 -16.02
C ARG A 270 29.26 -2.46 -14.64
N THR A 271 29.18 -1.67 -13.57
CA THR A 271 29.14 -2.22 -12.20
C THR A 271 27.83 -2.98 -11.96
N ALA A 272 26.67 -2.48 -12.40
CA ALA A 272 25.39 -3.18 -12.30
C ALA A 272 25.42 -4.53 -13.04
N ASP A 273 25.97 -4.57 -14.26
CA ASP A 273 26.13 -5.80 -15.04
C ASP A 273 27.15 -6.77 -14.43
N SER A 274 28.17 -6.27 -13.74
CA SER A 274 29.08 -7.10 -12.96
C SER A 274 28.34 -7.74 -11.78
N TRP A 275 27.56 -6.97 -11.04
CA TRP A 275 26.77 -7.46 -9.90
C TRP A 275 25.68 -8.46 -10.29
N LYS A 276 25.12 -8.36 -11.50
CA LYS A 276 24.25 -9.41 -12.08
C LYS A 276 24.95 -10.76 -12.25
N LYS A 277 26.24 -10.74 -12.62
CA LYS A 277 27.02 -11.96 -12.92
C LYS A 277 27.64 -12.55 -11.68
N GLN A 278 28.23 -11.70 -10.85
CA GLN A 278 28.88 -12.09 -9.61
C GLN A 278 28.75 -10.94 -8.59
N PRO A 279 28.07 -11.16 -7.46
CA PRO A 279 27.94 -10.14 -6.43
C PRO A 279 29.30 -9.83 -5.81
N GLY A 280 29.61 -8.54 -5.66
CA GLY A 280 30.82 -8.06 -4.99
C GLY A 280 30.58 -7.81 -3.50
N ASN A 281 31.54 -7.15 -2.85
CA ASN A 281 31.36 -6.67 -1.49
C ASN A 281 30.48 -5.40 -1.48
N VAL A 282 29.42 -5.39 -0.66
CA VAL A 282 28.49 -4.26 -0.50
C VAL A 282 29.23 -3.00 0.00
N GLU A 283 30.24 -3.15 0.85
CA GLU A 283 31.04 -2.02 1.37
C GLU A 283 31.87 -1.35 0.26
N GLU A 284 32.44 -2.15 -0.65
CA GLU A 284 33.16 -1.65 -1.82
C GLU A 284 32.22 -0.93 -2.78
N LEU A 285 31.00 -1.44 -2.95
CA LEU A 285 29.97 -0.79 -3.75
C LEU A 285 29.55 0.55 -3.14
N GLN A 286 29.37 0.65 -1.82
CA GLN A 286 29.08 1.92 -1.16
C GLN A 286 30.21 2.94 -1.35
N TYR A 287 31.46 2.51 -1.24
CA TYR A 287 32.61 3.39 -1.51
C TYR A 287 32.61 3.89 -2.97
N THR A 288 32.30 2.99 -3.90
CA THR A 288 32.20 3.33 -5.33
C THR A 288 31.06 4.32 -5.59
N ILE A 289 29.91 4.17 -4.93
CA ILE A 289 28.77 5.11 -5.02
C ILE A 289 29.15 6.49 -4.48
N LYS A 290 29.94 6.57 -3.39
CA LYS A 290 30.46 7.86 -2.88
C LYS A 290 31.38 8.55 -3.88
N ASP A 291 32.25 7.79 -4.54
CA ASP A 291 33.12 8.34 -5.59
C ASP A 291 32.29 8.87 -6.77
N TRP A 292 31.27 8.13 -7.19
CA TRP A 292 30.32 8.59 -8.22
C TRP A 292 29.59 9.86 -7.84
N LYS A 293 29.14 9.98 -6.58
CA LYS A 293 28.54 11.20 -6.04
C LYS A 293 29.49 12.39 -6.16
N GLY A 294 30.76 12.23 -5.78
CA GLY A 294 31.77 13.29 -5.88
C GLY A 294 32.02 13.72 -7.33
N ARG A 295 32.08 12.77 -8.26
CA ARG A 295 32.22 13.06 -9.69
C ARG A 295 30.98 13.75 -10.28
N ALA A 296 29.78 13.34 -9.86
CA ALA A 296 28.53 13.97 -10.29
C ALA A 296 28.42 15.43 -9.78
N GLN A 297 28.84 15.70 -8.55
CA GLN A 297 28.92 17.06 -8.01
C GLN A 297 29.90 17.96 -8.78
N ALA A 298 30.97 17.39 -9.33
CA ALA A 298 31.92 18.14 -10.14
C ALA A 298 31.44 18.41 -11.58
N LEU A 299 30.37 17.73 -12.03
CA LEU A 299 29.81 17.82 -13.39
C LEU A 299 28.52 18.65 -13.47
N GLY A 300 27.84 18.88 -12.34
CA GLY A 300 26.70 19.80 -12.21
C GLY A 300 27.15 21.22 -11.95
#